data_AF-A0A8H4PGY6-F1
#
_entry.id   AF-A0A8H4PGY6-F1
#
_cell.length_a   1.000
_cell.length_b   1.000
_cell.length_c   1.000
_cell.angle_alpha   90.00
_cell.angle_beta   90.00
_cell.angle_gamma   90.00
#
_symmetry.space_group_name_H-M   'P 1'
#
loop_
_entity.id
_entity.type
_entity.pdbx_description
1 polymer ?
#
loop_
_entity_poly.entity_id
_entity_poly.type
_entity_poly.pdbx_seq_one_letter_code
_entity_poly.pdbx_strand_id
1 'polypeptide(L)'
;MECQTLYINPELDTLHVVGSTPFAQFAHDIWSRDPLGIGLVNFAIDTERTEIFAERNCSGDLRALRQVVSRLKRVIFMKSAITCSRPAPPSRPTMAAIPSFARQPDPRPIQTELKRVRVGGLNPRWGIYCWFQLIANLQLENPIDYRFMPTHATDSCLRNRDDTTKYFQRKDFERTVCMDEDCPHRAWEETQHLPLQAVGFWLFPLESLGPVPHPDDDPSEYPPWLGVRHDVDMSKYNPELCLQYLP
;
A
#
# COMPACT_ATOMS: atom_id res chain seq x y z
N MET A 1 -32.34 14.53 11.85
CA MET A 1 -31.29 13.52 11.56
C MET A 1 -30.80 13.81 10.16
N GLU A 2 -29.66 14.47 10.02
CA GLU A 2 -29.03 14.63 8.71
C GLU A 2 -28.49 13.26 8.30
N CYS A 3 -28.94 12.78 7.14
CA CYS A 3 -28.40 11.57 6.54
C CYS A 3 -26.95 11.87 6.15
N GLN A 4 -25.99 11.44 6.96
CA GLN A 4 -24.58 11.51 6.59
C GLN A 4 -24.35 10.50 5.47
N THR A 5 -24.41 10.97 4.23
CA THR A 5 -24.05 10.16 3.07
C THR A 5 -22.55 9.95 3.09
N LEU A 6 -22.12 8.71 3.31
CA LEU A 6 -20.74 8.30 3.08
C LEU A 6 -20.47 8.40 1.57
N TYR A 7 -19.75 9.42 1.15
CA TYR A 7 -19.31 9.56 -0.24
C TYR A 7 -18.02 8.75 -0.42
N ILE A 8 -18.15 7.59 -1.06
CA ILE A 8 -17.00 6.82 -1.53
C ILE A 8 -16.77 7.24 -2.97
N ASN A 9 -15.63 7.85 -3.28
CA ASN A 9 -15.17 7.98 -4.64
C ASN A 9 -14.69 6.60 -5.11
N PRO A 10 -15.45 5.91 -5.96
CA PRO A 10 -15.13 4.54 -6.35
C PRO A 10 -13.76 4.43 -7.04
N GLU A 11 -13.23 5.53 -7.63
CA GLU A 11 -11.95 5.57 -8.35
C GLU A 11 -10.72 5.94 -7.49
N LEU A 12 -10.95 6.56 -6.34
CA LEU A 12 -9.89 7.13 -5.48
C LEU A 12 -9.90 6.53 -4.07
N ASP A 13 -11.05 6.17 -3.54
CA ASP A 13 -11.13 5.72 -2.16
C ASP A 13 -10.67 4.29 -2.04
N THR A 14 -9.77 4.12 -1.09
CA THR A 14 -9.11 2.86 -0.81
C THR A 14 -9.60 2.35 0.52
N LEU A 15 -10.23 1.18 0.51
CA LEU A 15 -10.82 0.59 1.70
C LEU A 15 -10.02 -0.61 2.14
N HIS A 16 -9.73 -0.63 3.44
CA HIS A 16 -9.08 -1.74 4.10
C HIS A 16 -10.12 -2.55 4.87
N VAL A 17 -10.58 -3.65 4.26
CA VAL A 17 -11.58 -4.56 4.85
C VAL A 17 -10.92 -5.87 5.23
N VAL A 18 -11.16 -6.34 6.46
CA VAL A 18 -10.60 -7.59 6.98
C VAL A 18 -11.66 -8.69 6.92
N GLY A 19 -11.37 -9.75 6.19
CA GLY A 19 -12.22 -10.93 6.01
C GLY A 19 -13.00 -10.95 4.69
N SER A 20 -13.15 -12.13 4.09
CA SER A 20 -13.85 -12.34 2.81
C SER A 20 -15.37 -12.11 2.90
N THR A 21 -16.01 -12.55 3.99
CA THR A 21 -17.46 -12.36 4.19
C THR A 21 -17.82 -10.89 4.45
N PRO A 22 -17.16 -10.17 5.39
CA PRO A 22 -17.38 -8.74 5.57
C PRO A 22 -17.10 -7.95 4.29
N PHE A 23 -16.06 -8.32 3.53
CA PHE A 23 -15.74 -7.70 2.25
C PHE A 23 -16.88 -7.85 1.23
N ALA A 24 -17.40 -9.06 1.04
CA ALA A 24 -18.49 -9.31 0.11
C ALA A 24 -19.77 -8.55 0.48
N GLN A 25 -20.14 -8.57 1.77
CA GLN A 25 -21.31 -7.84 2.29
C GLN A 25 -21.17 -6.34 2.09
N PHE A 26 -20.02 -5.80 2.50
CA PHE A 26 -19.76 -4.37 2.40
C PHE A 26 -19.75 -3.87 0.95
N ALA A 27 -19.12 -4.61 0.04
CA ALA A 27 -19.11 -4.23 -1.38
C ALA A 27 -20.50 -4.33 -2.02
N HIS A 28 -21.32 -5.31 -1.59
CA HIS A 28 -22.72 -5.40 -1.99
C HIS A 28 -23.53 -4.20 -1.47
N ASP A 29 -23.31 -3.79 -0.22
CA ASP A 29 -23.97 -2.62 0.38
C ASP A 29 -23.60 -1.32 -0.33
N ILE A 30 -22.32 -1.12 -0.70
CA ILE A 30 -21.92 0.01 -1.54
C ILE A 30 -22.69 -0.04 -2.85
N TRP A 31 -22.65 -1.17 -3.55
CA TRP A 31 -23.25 -1.26 -4.87
C TRP A 31 -24.77 -1.03 -4.85
N SER A 32 -25.48 -1.60 -3.88
CA SER A 32 -26.93 -1.43 -3.75
C SER A 32 -27.37 -0.01 -3.40
N ARG A 33 -26.46 0.80 -2.84
CA ARG A 33 -26.69 2.19 -2.42
C ARG A 33 -26.06 3.22 -3.35
N ASP A 34 -25.23 2.80 -4.29
CA ASP A 34 -24.61 3.68 -5.27
C ASP A 34 -25.62 4.08 -6.35
N PRO A 35 -26.01 5.37 -6.45
CA PRO A 35 -26.97 5.82 -7.45
C PRO A 35 -26.45 5.66 -8.89
N LEU A 36 -25.13 5.57 -9.09
CA LEU A 36 -24.52 5.33 -10.40
C LEU A 36 -24.34 3.83 -10.70
N GLY A 37 -24.59 2.96 -9.72
CA GLY A 37 -24.48 1.51 -9.85
C GLY A 37 -23.06 1.00 -10.13
N ILE A 38 -22.04 1.81 -9.88
CA ILE A 38 -20.61 1.48 -10.09
C ILE A 38 -20.15 0.52 -8.99
N GLY A 39 -20.45 0.85 -7.74
CA GLY A 39 -20.00 0.09 -6.57
C GLY A 39 -18.49 0.20 -6.31
N LEU A 40 -17.94 -0.80 -5.64
CA LEU A 40 -16.52 -0.86 -5.32
C LEU A 40 -15.69 -1.33 -6.54
N VAL A 41 -14.76 -0.50 -7.00
CA VAL A 41 -13.87 -0.84 -8.14
C VAL A 41 -12.37 -0.81 -7.80
N ASN A 42 -11.96 -0.17 -6.70
CA ASN A 42 -10.61 -0.24 -6.17
C ASN A 42 -10.64 -0.89 -4.79
N PHE A 43 -9.68 -1.74 -4.49
CA PHE A 43 -9.56 -2.41 -3.20
C PHE A 43 -8.11 -2.44 -2.74
N ALA A 44 -7.85 -2.19 -1.45
CA ALA A 44 -6.52 -2.40 -0.89
C ALA A 44 -6.51 -3.40 0.24
N ILE A 45 -5.47 -4.21 0.25
CA ILE A 45 -5.34 -5.37 1.11
C ILE A 45 -3.96 -5.35 1.72
N ASP A 46 -3.88 -5.45 3.05
CA ASP A 46 -2.63 -5.75 3.71
C ASP A 46 -2.19 -7.19 3.38
N THR A 47 -1.00 -7.32 2.79
CA THR A 47 -0.38 -8.61 2.44
C THR A 47 -0.12 -9.52 3.64
N GLU A 48 -0.15 -8.99 4.87
CA GLU A 48 -0.12 -9.81 6.09
C GLU A 48 -1.49 -10.38 6.46
N ARG A 49 -2.57 -9.88 5.85
CA ARG A 49 -3.96 -10.26 6.16
C ARG A 49 -4.67 -10.94 5.01
N THR A 50 -3.99 -11.18 3.89
CA THR A 50 -4.49 -11.87 2.69
C THR A 50 -4.77 -13.36 2.91
N GLU A 51 -4.30 -13.95 4.00
CA GLU A 51 -4.61 -15.33 4.40
C GLU A 51 -6.13 -15.57 4.57
N ILE A 52 -6.91 -14.51 4.78
CA ILE A 52 -8.39 -14.55 4.74
C ILE A 52 -8.97 -15.03 3.40
N PHE A 53 -8.18 -14.95 2.32
CA PHE A 53 -8.58 -15.33 0.97
C PHE A 53 -8.06 -16.73 0.57
N ALA A 54 -7.26 -17.38 1.43
CA ALA A 54 -6.87 -18.76 1.20
C ALA A 54 -8.12 -19.66 1.16
N GLU A 55 -8.11 -20.68 0.30
CA GLU A 55 -9.26 -21.59 0.05
C GLU A 55 -9.92 -22.09 1.33
N ARG A 56 -9.13 -22.43 2.36
CA ARG A 56 -9.62 -22.97 3.62
C ARG A 56 -10.46 -21.97 4.44
N ASN A 57 -10.32 -20.67 4.17
CA ASN A 57 -10.94 -19.59 4.94
C ASN A 57 -12.14 -18.95 4.22
N CYS A 58 -12.38 -19.30 2.95
CA CYS A 58 -13.57 -18.85 2.22
C CYS A 58 -14.77 -19.75 2.53
N SER A 59 -15.31 -19.64 3.75
CA SER A 59 -16.56 -20.32 4.16
C SER A 59 -17.83 -19.54 3.79
N GLY A 60 -17.68 -18.35 3.19
CA GLY A 60 -18.79 -17.45 2.82
C GLY A 60 -19.39 -17.73 1.45
N ASP A 61 -20.35 -16.89 1.06
CA ASP A 61 -21.02 -16.96 -0.25
C ASP A 61 -20.04 -16.63 -1.40
N LEU A 62 -19.44 -17.68 -1.99
CA LEU A 62 -18.54 -17.58 -3.14
C LEU A 62 -19.19 -16.87 -4.33
N ARG A 63 -20.52 -16.91 -4.49
CA ARG A 63 -21.22 -16.22 -5.56
C ARG A 63 -21.20 -14.71 -5.32
N ALA A 64 -21.47 -14.27 -4.10
CA ALA A 64 -21.37 -12.85 -3.73
C ALA A 64 -19.93 -12.35 -3.89
N LEU A 65 -18.94 -13.15 -3.45
CA LEU A 65 -17.53 -12.81 -3.61
C LEU A 65 -17.14 -12.72 -5.10
N ARG A 66 -17.55 -13.68 -5.93
CA ARG A 66 -17.34 -13.63 -7.39
C ARG A 66 -17.91 -12.36 -8.00
N GLN A 67 -19.14 -11.99 -7.64
CA GLN A 67 -19.78 -10.77 -8.15
C GLN A 67 -19.00 -9.52 -7.77
N VAL A 68 -18.55 -9.41 -6.53
CA VAL A 68 -17.76 -8.27 -6.05
C VAL A 68 -16.41 -8.21 -6.75
N VAL A 69 -15.65 -9.30 -6.76
CA VAL A 69 -14.29 -9.34 -7.32
C VAL A 69 -14.31 -9.12 -8.83
N SER A 70 -15.34 -9.59 -9.55
CA SER A 70 -15.49 -9.38 -10.99
C SER A 70 -15.62 -7.91 -11.41
N ARG A 71 -15.99 -7.03 -10.47
CA ARG A 71 -16.15 -5.58 -10.70
C ARG A 71 -14.90 -4.78 -10.37
N LEU A 72 -13.95 -5.39 -9.66
CA LEU A 72 -12.71 -4.73 -9.32
C LEU A 72 -11.94 -4.41 -10.60
N LYS A 73 -11.50 -3.17 -10.70
CA LYS A 73 -10.58 -2.69 -11.73
C LYS A 73 -9.16 -2.63 -11.22
N ARG A 74 -8.97 -2.51 -9.89
CA ARG A 74 -7.64 -2.41 -9.28
C ARG A 74 -7.61 -3.03 -7.89
N VAL A 75 -6.49 -3.70 -7.59
CA VAL A 75 -6.17 -4.22 -6.26
C VAL A 75 -4.80 -3.71 -5.86
N ILE A 76 -4.71 -3.12 -4.67
CA ILE A 76 -3.48 -2.54 -4.12
C ILE A 76 -3.02 -3.41 -2.93
N PHE A 77 -1.90 -4.08 -3.09
CA PHE A 77 -1.27 -4.84 -2.02
C PHE A 77 -0.45 -3.91 -1.14
N MET A 78 -0.89 -3.73 0.09
CA MET A 78 -0.25 -2.90 1.10
C MET A 78 0.73 -3.75 1.90
N LYS A 79 1.89 -3.18 2.21
CA LYS A 79 2.83 -3.81 3.13
C LYS A 79 3.60 -2.75 3.89
N SER A 80 3.63 -2.90 5.21
CA SER A 80 4.50 -2.10 6.07
C SER A 80 5.97 -2.36 5.72
N ALA A 81 6.59 -1.39 5.07
CA ALA A 81 8.01 -1.30 4.84
C ALA A 81 8.69 -0.85 6.15
N ILE A 82 9.01 -1.80 7.03
CA ILE A 82 9.77 -1.52 8.26
C ILE A 82 11.20 -1.15 7.88
N THR A 83 11.59 0.11 8.03
CA THR A 83 13.02 0.46 8.03
C THR A 83 13.60 0.23 9.42
N CYS A 84 14.19 -0.94 9.67
CA CYS A 84 15.07 -1.07 10.82
C CYS A 84 16.19 -0.02 10.73
N SER A 85 16.26 0.83 11.77
CA SER A 85 17.44 1.52 12.32
C SER A 85 18.18 2.57 11.48
N ARG A 86 17.57 3.18 10.46
CA ARG A 86 18.08 4.44 9.86
C ARG A 86 16.92 5.41 9.59
N PRO A 87 17.14 6.74 9.70
CA PRO A 87 16.11 7.70 9.33
C PRO A 87 15.63 7.42 7.91
N ALA A 88 14.31 7.42 7.72
CA ALA A 88 13.71 7.19 6.42
C ALA A 88 14.28 8.20 5.39
N PRO A 89 14.59 7.75 4.16
CA PRO A 89 15.04 8.64 3.12
C PRO A 89 14.04 9.78 2.91
N PRO A 90 14.49 11.03 2.74
CA PRO A 90 13.61 12.19 2.65
C PRO A 90 12.75 12.18 1.38
N SER A 91 13.13 11.46 0.32
CA SER A 91 12.24 11.38 -0.83
C SER A 91 11.00 10.50 -0.57
N ARG A 92 10.94 9.72 0.52
CA ARG A 92 9.77 8.88 0.79
C ARG A 92 8.54 9.71 1.17
N PRO A 93 7.39 9.49 0.51
CA PRO A 93 6.14 10.11 0.91
C PRO A 93 5.72 9.67 2.32
N THR A 94 5.12 10.58 3.06
CA THR A 94 4.52 10.28 4.37
C THR A 94 3.00 10.27 4.24
N MET A 95 2.38 9.13 4.54
CA MET A 95 0.94 8.96 4.42
C MET A 95 0.20 9.76 5.49
N ALA A 96 -0.80 10.53 5.06
CA ALA A 96 -1.74 11.24 5.91
C ALA A 96 -3.03 10.45 6.12
N ALA A 97 -3.74 10.77 7.20
CA ALA A 97 -5.06 10.21 7.52
C ALA A 97 -6.18 10.90 6.71
N ILE A 98 -5.96 11.09 5.41
CA ILE A 98 -6.90 11.72 4.48
C ILE A 98 -7.21 10.74 3.34
N PRO A 99 -8.50 10.49 3.03
CA PRO A 99 -8.87 9.50 2.03
C PRO A 99 -8.60 9.98 0.58
N SER A 100 -8.59 11.29 0.33
CA SER A 100 -8.44 11.87 -1.00
C SER A 100 -6.99 12.14 -1.40
N PHE A 101 -6.64 11.80 -2.64
CA PHE A 101 -5.32 12.08 -3.22
C PHE A 101 -5.39 12.29 -4.74
N ALA A 102 -4.35 12.93 -5.29
CA ALA A 102 -4.12 13.03 -6.73
C ALA A 102 -2.96 12.14 -7.14
N ARG A 103 -3.09 11.45 -8.28
CA ARG A 103 -2.03 10.58 -8.84
C ARG A 103 -1.20 11.35 -9.85
N GLN A 104 0.11 11.22 -9.76
CA GLN A 104 1.05 11.71 -10.76
C GLN A 104 2.31 10.84 -10.77
N PRO A 105 3.05 10.73 -11.89
CA PRO A 105 4.41 10.22 -11.85
C PRO A 105 5.23 11.00 -10.81
N ASP A 106 6.02 10.31 -9.98
CA ASP A 106 6.86 11.02 -9.02
C ASP A 106 7.94 11.85 -9.76
N PRO A 107 7.94 13.18 -9.67
CA PRO A 107 8.89 14.02 -10.41
C PRO A 107 10.28 14.06 -9.76
N ARG A 108 10.44 13.45 -8.58
CA ARG A 108 11.65 13.56 -7.77
C ARG A 108 12.72 12.54 -8.18
N PRO A 109 14.02 12.84 -8.05
CA PRO A 109 15.12 11.92 -8.39
C PRO A 109 15.33 10.84 -7.32
N ILE A 110 14.39 9.91 -7.21
CA ILE A 110 14.30 8.92 -6.11
C ILE A 110 14.98 7.59 -6.40
N GLN A 111 15.51 7.38 -7.61
CA GLN A 111 15.97 6.07 -8.10
C GLN A 111 17.04 5.44 -7.21
N THR A 112 17.98 6.25 -6.69
CA THR A 112 19.01 5.77 -5.77
C THR A 112 18.42 5.21 -4.47
N GLU A 113 17.37 5.83 -3.95
CA GLU A 113 16.68 5.40 -2.72
C GLU A 113 15.82 4.15 -2.95
N LEU A 114 15.38 3.93 -4.19
CA LEU A 114 14.61 2.76 -4.60
C LEU A 114 15.46 1.50 -4.86
N LYS A 115 16.81 1.62 -4.91
CA LYS A 115 17.71 0.46 -5.08
C LYS A 115 17.60 -0.56 -3.96
N ARG A 116 17.13 -0.15 -2.78
CA ARG A 116 17.04 -0.99 -1.59
C ARG A 116 15.82 -0.64 -0.75
N VAL A 117 14.64 -1.04 -1.22
CA VAL A 117 13.39 -0.91 -0.49
C VAL A 117 13.20 -2.13 0.41
N ARG A 118 13.18 -1.91 1.72
CA ARG A 118 12.97 -2.98 2.70
C ARG A 118 11.48 -3.24 2.88
N VAL A 119 11.03 -4.45 2.56
CA VAL A 119 9.61 -4.84 2.60
C VAL A 119 9.38 -5.79 3.77
N GLY A 120 9.10 -5.22 4.95
CA GLY A 120 8.56 -5.90 6.15
C GLY A 120 9.22 -7.22 6.61
N GLY A 121 8.54 -7.91 7.54
CA GLY A 121 9.00 -9.19 8.11
C GLY A 121 8.52 -10.43 7.35
N LEU A 122 7.25 -10.46 6.93
CA LEU A 122 6.69 -11.55 6.10
C LEU A 122 6.83 -11.22 4.62
N ASN A 123 7.15 -12.22 3.78
CA ASN A 123 7.21 -12.06 2.32
C ASN A 123 5.83 -11.66 1.76
N PRO A 124 5.68 -10.47 1.13
CA PRO A 124 4.38 -10.01 0.61
C PRO A 124 3.84 -10.91 -0.50
N ARG A 125 4.71 -11.67 -1.19
CA ARG A 125 4.32 -12.59 -2.27
C ARG A 125 3.44 -13.72 -1.79
N TRP A 126 3.57 -14.16 -0.53
CA TRP A 126 2.64 -15.13 0.06
C TRP A 126 1.20 -14.64 -0.02
N GLY A 127 0.98 -13.37 0.35
CA GLY A 127 -0.34 -12.79 0.33
C GLY A 127 -0.92 -12.59 -1.06
N ILE A 128 -0.06 -12.19 -1.99
CA ILE A 128 -0.39 -12.07 -3.41
C ILE A 128 -0.76 -13.44 -4.00
N TYR A 129 -0.01 -14.48 -3.66
CA TYR A 129 -0.30 -15.86 -4.05
C TYR A 129 -1.69 -16.29 -3.56
N CYS A 130 -2.01 -16.11 -2.28
CA CYS A 130 -3.33 -16.42 -1.74
C CYS A 130 -4.45 -15.68 -2.48
N TRP A 131 -4.24 -14.41 -2.84
CA TRP A 131 -5.20 -13.66 -3.65
C TRP A 131 -5.38 -14.26 -5.05
N PHE A 132 -4.30 -14.62 -5.75
CA PHE A 132 -4.42 -15.22 -7.09
C PHE A 132 -5.03 -16.62 -7.08
N GLN A 133 -4.80 -17.41 -6.04
CA GLN A 133 -5.54 -18.65 -5.83
C GLN A 133 -7.05 -18.37 -5.73
N LEU A 134 -7.47 -17.35 -4.99
CA LEU A 134 -8.87 -16.94 -4.94
C LEU A 134 -9.40 -16.58 -6.34
N ILE A 135 -8.68 -15.73 -7.09
CA ILE A 135 -9.10 -15.34 -8.46
C ILE A 135 -9.28 -16.56 -9.35
N ALA A 136 -8.32 -17.49 -9.32
CA ALA A 136 -8.36 -18.74 -10.08
C ALA A 136 -9.56 -19.61 -9.69
N ASN A 137 -9.81 -19.77 -8.38
CA ASN A 137 -10.96 -20.53 -7.87
C ASN A 137 -12.31 -19.92 -8.22
N LEU A 138 -12.37 -18.59 -8.25
CA LEU A 138 -13.55 -17.86 -8.70
C LEU A 138 -13.71 -17.89 -10.22
N GLN A 139 -12.75 -18.44 -10.98
CA GLN A 139 -12.72 -18.51 -12.44
C GLN A 139 -13.03 -17.14 -13.08
N LEU A 140 -12.28 -16.15 -12.63
CA LEU A 140 -12.40 -14.77 -13.07
C LEU A 140 -11.34 -14.44 -14.11
N GLU A 141 -11.78 -13.85 -15.22
CA GLU A 141 -10.92 -13.42 -16.33
C GLU A 141 -10.85 -11.89 -16.46
N ASN A 142 -11.47 -11.15 -15.52
CA ASN A 142 -11.48 -9.69 -15.61
C ASN A 142 -10.07 -9.13 -15.42
N PRO A 143 -9.62 -8.20 -16.29
CA PRO A 143 -8.32 -7.56 -16.13
C PRO A 143 -8.36 -6.65 -14.90
N ILE A 144 -7.61 -7.03 -13.87
CA ILE A 144 -7.41 -6.24 -12.65
C ILE A 144 -6.01 -5.61 -12.71
N ASP A 145 -5.93 -4.29 -12.53
CA ASP A 145 -4.67 -3.56 -12.34
C ASP A 145 -4.13 -3.87 -10.94
N TYR A 146 -3.04 -4.63 -10.85
CA TYR A 146 -2.42 -4.97 -9.57
C TYR A 146 -1.29 -3.98 -9.24
N ARG A 147 -1.36 -3.40 -8.04
CA ARG A 147 -0.37 -2.44 -7.55
C ARG A 147 0.20 -2.87 -6.21
N PHE A 148 1.42 -2.42 -5.94
CA PHE A 148 2.07 -2.58 -4.65
C PHE A 148 2.27 -1.22 -3.98
N MET A 149 1.85 -1.11 -2.72
CA MET A 149 2.00 0.07 -1.89
C MET A 149 2.89 -0.24 -0.69
N PRO A 150 4.18 0.15 -0.72
CA PRO A 150 5.00 0.14 0.48
C PRO A 150 4.48 1.23 1.42
N THR A 151 3.88 0.83 2.53
CA THR A 151 3.42 1.76 3.56
C THR A 151 4.47 1.90 4.64
N HIS A 152 4.58 3.07 5.24
CA HIS A 152 5.28 3.21 6.51
C HIS A 152 4.22 3.13 7.61
N ALA A 153 4.53 2.47 8.74
CA ALA A 153 3.77 2.65 9.96
C ALA A 153 3.93 4.11 10.39
N THR A 154 3.09 5.00 9.88
CA THR A 154 3.06 6.37 10.36
C THR A 154 2.37 6.33 11.71
N ASP A 155 2.96 7.00 12.70
CA ASP A 155 2.20 7.44 13.86
C ASP A 155 1.01 8.24 13.29
N SER A 156 -0.18 7.75 13.58
CA SER A 156 -1.46 7.93 12.89
C SER A 156 -2.06 9.35 12.94
N CYS A 157 -1.24 10.39 12.89
CA CYS A 157 -1.60 11.74 13.32
C CYS A 157 -1.46 12.84 12.27
N LEU A 158 -1.08 12.56 11.02
CA LEU A 158 -1.05 13.60 9.99
C LEU A 158 -2.45 13.89 9.45
N ARG A 159 -3.16 14.86 10.04
CA ARG A 159 -4.53 15.23 9.65
C ARG A 159 -4.62 16.60 8.98
N ASN A 160 -3.69 17.48 9.28
CA ASN A 160 -3.64 18.86 8.77
C ASN A 160 -2.17 19.30 8.59
N ARG A 161 -1.99 20.49 8.01
CA ARG A 161 -0.66 21.06 7.78
C ARG A 161 0.17 21.23 9.06
N ASP A 162 -0.44 21.60 10.18
CA ASP A 162 0.26 21.81 11.45
C ASP A 162 0.83 20.50 12.01
N ASP A 163 0.07 19.41 11.92
CA ASP A 163 0.52 18.07 12.32
C ASP A 163 1.73 17.65 11.48
N THR A 164 1.71 17.96 10.19
CA THR A 164 2.80 17.69 9.25
C THR A 164 4.03 18.52 9.55
N THR A 165 3.88 19.81 9.86
CA THR A 165 4.99 20.67 10.29
C THR A 165 5.63 20.13 11.57
N LYS A 166 4.83 19.78 12.58
CA LYS A 166 5.33 19.21 13.85
C LYS A 166 6.03 17.87 13.63
N TYR A 167 5.46 17.02 12.78
CA TYR A 167 6.05 15.73 12.43
C TYR A 167 7.41 15.88 11.76
N PHE A 168 7.53 16.76 10.76
CA PHE A 168 8.80 16.99 10.08
C PHE A 168 9.83 17.68 10.97
N GLN A 169 9.43 18.66 11.80
CA GLN A 169 10.31 19.24 12.81
C GLN A 169 10.85 18.19 13.79
N ARG A 170 9.98 17.29 14.27
CA ARG A 170 10.39 16.18 15.14
C ARG A 170 11.33 15.22 14.41
N LYS A 171 11.07 14.89 13.15
CA LYS A 171 11.91 14.00 12.35
C LYS A 171 13.27 14.60 12.03
N ASP A 172 13.33 15.90 11.77
CA ASP A 172 14.58 16.62 11.58
C ASP A 172 15.37 16.68 12.89
N PHE A 173 14.71 16.91 14.03
CA PHE A 173 15.34 16.81 15.34
C PHE A 173 15.87 15.39 15.63
N GLU A 174 15.07 14.35 15.40
CA GLU A 174 15.49 12.94 15.54
C GLU A 174 16.69 12.62 14.64
N ARG A 175 16.72 13.14 13.40
CA ARG A 175 17.88 13.01 12.50
C ARG A 175 19.12 13.68 13.08
N THR A 176 19.00 14.90 13.60
CA THR A 176 20.13 15.62 14.21
C THR A 176 20.68 14.86 15.41
N VAL A 177 19.81 14.33 16.28
CA VAL A 177 20.21 13.59 17.49
C VAL A 177 20.82 12.22 17.16
N CYS A 178 20.33 11.52 16.13
CA CYS A 178 20.87 10.21 15.73
C CYS A 178 22.19 10.27 14.95
N MET A 179 22.66 11.45 14.56
CA MET A 179 23.91 11.62 13.79
C MET A 179 25.17 11.66 14.69
N ASP A 180 25.04 11.59 16.02
CA ASP A 180 26.13 11.89 16.96
C ASP A 180 26.98 10.70 17.44
N GLU A 181 26.74 9.44 17.03
CA GLU A 181 27.54 8.31 17.55
C GLU A 181 28.43 7.53 16.57
N ASP A 182 28.34 7.66 15.23
CA ASP A 182 29.26 6.87 14.36
C ASP A 182 29.40 7.28 12.88
N CYS A 183 28.98 8.48 12.44
CA CYS A 183 29.12 8.88 11.02
C CYS A 183 29.41 10.38 10.83
N PRO A 184 30.67 10.82 10.98
CA PRO A 184 31.04 12.19 10.65
C PRO A 184 31.22 12.33 9.13
N HIS A 185 30.60 13.37 8.55
CA HIS A 185 30.84 13.92 7.20
C HIS A 185 29.97 13.52 5.99
N ARG A 186 28.68 13.18 6.16
CA ARG A 186 27.70 13.28 5.04
C ARG A 186 26.49 14.18 5.28
N ALA A 187 26.36 14.78 6.47
CA ALA A 187 25.05 15.13 6.99
C ALA A 187 24.46 16.51 6.63
N TRP A 188 25.17 17.44 5.96
CA TRP A 188 24.65 18.81 5.77
C TRP A 188 24.65 19.36 4.35
N GLU A 189 25.61 19.01 3.49
CA GLU A 189 25.59 19.49 2.10
C GLU A 189 24.67 18.66 1.20
N GLU A 190 24.49 17.36 1.50
CA GLU A 190 23.57 16.51 0.74
C GLU A 190 22.09 16.88 0.97
N THR A 191 21.73 17.48 2.12
CA THR A 191 20.33 17.84 2.45
C THR A 191 19.73 18.98 1.63
N GLN A 192 20.54 19.85 1.04
CA GLN A 192 20.03 20.93 0.17
C GLN A 192 19.56 20.42 -1.21
N HIS A 193 19.97 19.21 -1.60
CA HIS A 193 19.54 18.55 -2.84
C HIS A 193 18.55 17.41 -2.60
N LEU A 194 18.16 17.17 -1.35
CA LEU A 194 17.20 16.11 -1.05
C LEU A 194 15.82 16.54 -1.53
N PRO A 195 15.07 15.64 -2.21
CA PRO A 195 13.74 15.98 -2.69
C PRO A 195 12.85 16.40 -1.52
N LEU A 196 12.03 17.43 -1.72
CA LEU A 196 11.01 17.83 -0.76
C LEU A 196 10.16 16.60 -0.37
N GLN A 197 9.91 16.44 0.93
CA GLN A 197 9.03 15.40 1.42
C GLN A 197 7.62 15.65 0.91
N ALA A 198 7.04 14.62 0.29
CA ALA A 198 5.65 14.63 -0.15
C ALA A 198 4.75 14.05 0.96
N VAL A 199 3.55 14.59 1.09
CA VAL A 199 2.48 13.96 1.88
C VAL A 199 1.68 13.09 0.94
N GLY A 200 1.62 11.79 1.21
CA GLY A 200 1.07 10.81 0.27
C GLY A 200 1.70 9.44 0.40
N PHE A 201 1.61 8.67 -0.68
CA PHE A 201 2.20 7.34 -0.77
C PHE A 201 2.61 7.01 -2.20
N TRP A 202 3.46 6.00 -2.35
CA TRP A 202 3.83 5.46 -3.66
C TRP A 202 2.95 4.26 -4.02
N LEU A 203 2.55 4.20 -5.29
CA LEU A 203 2.06 2.98 -5.91
C LEU A 203 3.05 2.53 -6.97
N PHE A 204 3.47 1.28 -6.86
CA PHE A 204 4.32 0.62 -7.85
C PHE A 204 3.50 -0.41 -8.65
N PRO A 205 3.91 -0.71 -9.89
CA PRO A 205 3.51 -1.95 -10.55
C PRO A 205 3.83 -3.16 -9.67
N LEU A 206 3.00 -4.20 -9.69
CA LEU A 206 3.21 -5.37 -8.84
C LEU A 206 4.57 -6.06 -9.10
N GLU A 207 5.03 -6.04 -10.35
CA GLU A 207 6.29 -6.60 -10.85
C GLU A 207 7.54 -5.93 -10.21
N SER A 208 7.35 -4.78 -9.56
CA SER A 208 8.40 -4.13 -8.78
C SER A 208 8.88 -4.97 -7.60
N LEU A 209 8.08 -5.93 -7.13
CA LEU A 209 8.46 -6.90 -6.10
C LEU A 209 9.34 -8.04 -6.63
N GLY A 210 9.57 -8.12 -7.94
CA GLY A 210 10.19 -9.26 -8.61
C GLY A 210 9.15 -10.15 -9.30
N PRO A 211 9.46 -11.45 -9.52
CA PRO A 211 8.52 -12.39 -10.12
C PRO A 211 7.18 -12.40 -9.38
N VAL A 212 6.10 -12.20 -10.16
CA VAL A 212 4.73 -12.19 -9.66
C VAL A 212 4.27 -13.63 -9.48
N PRO A 213 3.67 -14.01 -8.33
CA PRO A 213 3.20 -15.37 -8.10
C PRO A 213 2.19 -15.84 -9.14
N HIS A 214 2.19 -17.14 -9.41
CA HIS A 214 1.18 -17.84 -10.18
C HIS A 214 0.33 -18.74 -9.26
N PRO A 215 -0.97 -18.94 -9.52
CA PRO A 215 -1.82 -19.84 -8.74
C PRO A 215 -1.29 -21.28 -8.62
N ASP A 216 -0.57 -21.74 -9.64
CA ASP A 216 -0.02 -23.09 -9.73
C ASP A 216 1.38 -23.23 -9.11
N ASP A 217 1.97 -22.15 -8.61
CA ASP A 217 3.28 -22.19 -7.96
C ASP A 217 3.23 -23.04 -6.67
N ASP A 218 4.37 -23.65 -6.32
CA ASP A 218 4.52 -24.32 -5.04
C ASP A 218 4.50 -23.27 -3.91
N PRO A 219 3.58 -23.37 -2.92
CA PRO A 219 3.49 -22.41 -1.83
C PRO A 219 4.79 -22.29 -1.00
N SER A 220 5.67 -23.29 -1.04
CA SER A 220 6.99 -23.26 -0.40
C SER A 220 7.97 -22.28 -1.05
N GLU A 221 7.70 -21.80 -2.27
CA GLU A 221 8.48 -20.74 -2.95
C GLU A 221 8.25 -19.36 -2.31
N TYR A 222 7.14 -19.19 -1.57
CA TYR A 222 6.75 -17.96 -0.89
C TYR A 222 6.63 -18.16 0.64
N PRO A 223 7.69 -18.62 1.33
CA PRO A 223 7.59 -19.00 2.72
C PRO A 223 7.20 -17.78 3.58
N PRO A 224 6.11 -17.86 4.38
CA PRO A 224 5.62 -16.71 5.13
C PRO A 224 6.62 -16.23 6.19
N TRP A 225 7.36 -17.17 6.79
CA TRP A 225 8.10 -16.99 8.05
C TRP A 225 9.61 -16.80 7.91
N LEU A 226 10.15 -16.79 6.68
CA LEU A 226 11.59 -16.64 6.52
C LEU A 226 11.97 -15.21 6.92
N GLY A 227 12.57 -15.09 8.12
CA GLY A 227 13.08 -13.85 8.72
C GLY A 227 14.22 -13.18 7.94
N VAL A 228 14.27 -13.39 6.63
CA VAL A 228 15.15 -12.73 5.70
C VAL A 228 14.52 -11.39 5.38
N ARG A 229 15.17 -10.32 5.86
CA ARG A 229 14.85 -8.96 5.45
C ARG A 229 14.81 -8.89 3.92
N HIS A 230 13.63 -8.71 3.35
CA HIS A 230 13.46 -8.63 1.91
C HIS A 230 13.78 -7.21 1.45
N ASP A 231 15.03 -7.00 1.05
CA ASP A 231 15.42 -5.81 0.31
C ASP A 231 15.09 -6.04 -1.17
N VAL A 232 14.27 -5.17 -1.74
CA VAL A 232 13.85 -5.20 -3.14
C VAL A 232 14.44 -4.01 -3.87
N ASP A 233 15.06 -4.26 -5.03
CA ASP A 233 15.47 -3.20 -5.95
C ASP A 233 14.29 -2.81 -6.83
N MET A 234 13.69 -1.65 -6.52
CA MET A 234 12.57 -1.08 -7.24
C MET A 234 13.02 0.08 -8.16
N SER A 235 14.33 0.34 -8.29
CA SER A 235 14.88 1.52 -8.98
C SER A 235 14.63 1.56 -10.49
N LYS A 236 14.27 0.40 -11.08
CA LYS A 236 13.88 0.28 -12.49
C LYS A 236 12.47 0.78 -12.78
N TYR A 237 11.67 1.03 -11.73
CA TYR A 237 10.27 1.41 -11.83
C TYR A 237 10.09 2.86 -11.37
N ASN A 238 9.25 3.60 -12.09
CA ASN A 238 8.80 4.92 -11.65
C ASN A 238 7.46 4.75 -10.93
N PRO A 239 7.38 5.00 -9.61
CA PRO A 239 6.12 4.92 -8.90
C PRO A 239 5.18 6.07 -9.29
N GLU A 240 3.88 5.81 -9.15
CA GLU A 240 2.89 6.86 -9.06
C GLU A 240 2.92 7.43 -7.64
N LEU A 241 3.14 8.74 -7.54
CA LEU A 241 2.96 9.51 -6.31
C LEU A 241 1.48 9.85 -6.14
N CYS A 242 0.87 9.28 -5.11
CA CYS A 242 -0.48 9.59 -4.66
C CYS A 242 -0.42 10.72 -3.64
N LEU A 243 -0.45 11.96 -4.13
CA LEU A 243 -0.29 13.17 -3.34
C LEU A 243 -1.57 13.51 -2.57
N GLN A 244 -1.46 13.61 -1.25
CA GLN A 244 -2.56 14.00 -0.36
C GLN A 244 -2.46 15.49 -0.03
N TYR A 245 -3.54 16.23 -0.29
CA TYR A 245 -3.63 17.64 0.05
C TYR A 245 -4.22 17.78 1.44
N LEU A 246 -3.42 18.30 2.36
CA LEU A 246 -3.85 18.54 3.74
C LEU A 246 -4.63 19.87 3.83
N PRO A 247 -5.75 19.88 4.58
CA PRO A 247 -6.45 21.10 4.93
C PRO A 247 -5.58 22.03 5.78
#